data_AF-A0A659RR98-F1
#
_entry.id   AF-A0A659RR98-F1
#
_cell.length_a   1.000
_cell.length_b   1.000
_cell.length_c   1.000
_cell.angle_alpha   90.00
_cell.angle_beta   90.00
_cell.angle_gamma   90.00
#
_symmetry.space_group_name_H-M   'P 1'
#
loop_
_entity.id
_entity.type
_entity.pdbx_description
1 polymer ?
#
loop_
_entity_poly.entity_id
_entity_poly.type
_entity_poly.pdbx_seq_one_letter_code
_entity_poly.pdbx_strand_id
1 'polypeptide(L)'
;DAAVNMVRVQAIENNRYRAEELADERILDVLIPPAKNNRGQAEQQQEPSAARQTFRKNLREGQLDAKELEIYLAAAPLGGESMARPGME
;
A
#
# COMPACT_ATOMS: atom_id res chain seq x y z
N ASP A 1 22.14 -18.84 -0.37
CA ASP A 1 20.71 -18.84 -0.05
C ASP A 1 20.36 -18.31 1.34
N ALA A 2 20.83 -18.94 2.43
CA ALA A 2 20.45 -18.56 3.80
C ALA A 2 20.73 -17.08 4.19
N ALA A 3 21.86 -16.52 3.76
CA ALA A 3 22.21 -15.13 4.03
C ALA A 3 21.26 -14.11 3.34
N VAL A 4 20.80 -14.43 2.12
CA VAL A 4 19.86 -13.58 1.38
C VAL A 4 18.48 -13.61 2.04
N ASN A 5 18.03 -14.77 2.50
CA ASN A 5 16.78 -14.90 3.24
C ASN A 5 16.83 -14.13 4.56
N MET A 6 17.95 -14.20 5.29
CA MET A 6 18.11 -13.45 6.55
C MET A 6 18.03 -11.93 6.33
N VAL A 7 18.74 -11.41 5.33
CA VAL A 7 18.70 -9.97 4.98
C VAL A 7 17.30 -9.56 4.54
N ARG A 8 16.60 -10.40 3.77
CA ARG A 8 15.22 -10.14 3.34
C ARG A 8 14.27 -10.01 4.53
N VAL A 9 14.32 -10.94 5.49
CA VAL A 9 13.43 -10.91 6.67
C VAL A 9 13.70 -9.64 7.49
N GLN A 10 14.97 -9.33 7.76
CA GLN A 10 15.34 -8.09 8.46
C GLN A 10 14.86 -6.85 7.72
N ALA A 11 14.99 -6.81 6.40
CA ALA A 11 14.50 -5.69 5.60
C ALA A 11 12.96 -5.55 5.66
N ILE A 12 12.23 -6.67 5.70
CA ILE A 12 10.77 -6.66 5.87
C ILE A 12 10.39 -6.12 7.24
N GLU A 13 11.02 -6.62 8.31
CA GLU A 13 10.75 -6.17 9.68
C GLU A 13 11.06 -4.67 9.83
N ASN A 14 12.20 -4.21 9.31
CA ASN A 14 12.60 -2.81 9.36
C ASN A 14 11.66 -1.88 8.60
N ASN A 15 11.01 -2.37 7.53
CA ASN A 15 10.09 -1.57 6.73
C ASN A 15 8.62 -1.78 7.10
N ARG A 16 8.31 -2.70 8.03
CA ARG A 16 6.93 -3.07 8.37
C ARG A 16 6.07 -1.87 8.72
N TYR A 17 6.53 -1.05 9.67
CA TYR A 17 5.79 0.14 10.10
C TYR A 17 5.54 1.12 8.94
N ARG A 18 6.56 1.38 8.12
CA ARG A 18 6.42 2.28 6.96
C ARG A 18 5.45 1.71 5.91
N ALA A 19 5.50 0.40 5.70
CA ALA A 19 4.59 -0.28 4.78
C ALA A 19 3.15 -0.22 5.28
N GLU A 20 2.92 -0.43 6.57
CA GLU A 20 1.62 -0.27 7.23
C GLU A 20 1.10 1.17 7.09
N GLU A 21 1.92 2.19 7.37
CA GLU A 21 1.49 3.59 7.20
C GLU A 21 1.15 3.93 5.75
N LEU A 22 1.91 3.45 4.78
CA LEU A 22 1.61 3.65 3.36
C LEU A 22 0.34 2.92 2.92
N ALA A 23 0.08 1.74 3.49
CA ALA A 23 -1.15 0.99 3.25
C ALA A 23 -2.37 1.74 3.81
N ASP A 24 -2.28 2.24 5.04
CA ASP A 24 -3.31 3.09 5.67
C ASP A 24 -3.62 4.30 4.80
N GLU A 25 -2.60 5.05 4.37
CA GLU A 25 -2.79 6.26 3.55
C GLU A 25 -3.46 5.93 2.20
N ARG A 26 -3.12 4.79 1.58
CA ARG A 26 -3.77 4.36 0.33
C ARG A 26 -5.24 4.00 0.52
N ILE A 27 -5.60 3.38 1.65
CA ILE A 27 -7.00 3.12 2.02
C ILE A 27 -7.72 4.44 2.25
N LEU A 28 -7.09 5.39 2.95
CA LEU A 28 -7.66 6.72 3.18
C LEU A 28 -7.85 7.53 1.91
N ASP A 29 -6.99 7.40 0.91
CA ASP A 29 -7.16 8.08 -0.39
C ASP A 29 -8.40 7.59 -1.15
N VAL A 30 -8.81 6.33 -0.94
CA VAL A 30 -10.03 5.77 -1.52
C VAL A 30 -11.26 6.24 -0.73
N LEU A 31 -11.16 6.26 0.60
CA LEU A 31 -12.24 6.67 1.49
C LEU A 31 -12.50 8.18 1.47
N ILE A 32 -11.44 8.98 1.39
CA ILE A 32 -11.44 10.44 1.43
C ILE A 32 -10.52 10.92 0.32
N PRO A 33 -11.02 10.95 -0.93
CA PRO A 33 -10.25 11.43 -2.06
C PRO A 33 -9.76 12.85 -1.81
N PRO A 34 -8.49 13.17 -2.13
CA PRO A 34 -8.01 14.53 -2.05
C PRO A 34 -8.83 15.44 -2.97
N ALA A 35 -8.97 16.70 -2.56
CA ALA A 35 -9.59 17.71 -3.40
C ALA A 35 -8.85 17.79 -4.74
N LYS A 36 -9.59 17.98 -5.83
CA LYS A 36 -9.01 18.18 -7.15
C LYS A 36 -9.01 19.66 -7.48
N ASN A 37 -7.89 20.17 -7.99
CA ASN A 37 -7.82 21.53 -8.51
C ASN A 37 -8.62 21.68 -9.82
N ASN A 38 -8.73 22.90 -10.35
CA ASN A 38 -9.48 23.19 -11.58
C ASN A 38 -8.98 22.42 -12.82
N ARG A 39 -7.81 21.75 -12.76
CA ARG A 39 -7.27 20.91 -13.82
C ARG A 39 -7.52 19.41 -13.59
N GLY A 40 -8.30 19.06 -12.57
CA GLY A 40 -8.62 17.67 -12.21
C GLY A 40 -7.48 16.92 -11.54
N GLN A 41 -6.39 17.60 -11.17
CA GLN A 41 -5.24 17.00 -10.48
C GLN A 41 -5.48 17.02 -8.97
N ALA A 42 -5.07 15.96 -8.29
CA ALA A 42 -5.11 15.92 -6.83
C ALA A 42 -4.28 17.07 -6.26
N GLU A 43 -4.91 17.91 -5.46
CA GLU A 43 -4.27 19.03 -4.79
C GLU A 43 -3.56 18.50 -3.55
N GLN A 44 -2.24 18.66 -3.52
CA GLN A 44 -1.43 18.29 -2.36
C GLN A 44 -1.72 19.29 -1.24
N GLN A 45 -2.60 18.91 -0.32
CA GLN A 45 -2.81 19.64 0.92
C GLN A 45 -1.59 19.44 1.81
N GLN A 46 -1.00 20.53 2.29
CA GLN A 46 0.15 20.50 3.19
C GLN A 46 -0.16 19.79 4.51
N GLU A 47 -1.42 19.85 4.95
CA GLU A 47 -1.90 19.30 6.22
C GLU A 47 -3.10 18.35 5.97
N PRO A 48 -3.18 17.22 6.70
CA PRO A 48 -4.31 16.31 6.57
C PRO A 48 -5.60 16.93 7.13
N SER A 49 -6.68 16.85 6.35
CA SER A 49 -8.00 17.35 6.77
C SER A 49 -8.49 16.68 8.05
N ALA A 50 -9.36 17.36 8.81
CA ALA A 50 -9.95 16.81 10.03
C ALA A 50 -10.65 15.45 9.78
N ALA A 51 -11.36 15.32 8.64
CA ALA A 51 -11.97 14.05 8.23
C ALA A 51 -10.93 12.95 8.03
N ARG A 52 -9.79 13.25 7.38
CA ARG A 52 -8.70 12.27 7.16
C ARG A 52 -8.13 11.78 8.48
N GLN A 53 -7.92 12.67 9.44
CA GLN A 53 -7.45 12.31 10.78
C GLN A 53 -8.44 11.41 11.54
N THR A 54 -9.74 11.73 11.48
CA THR A 54 -10.78 10.90 12.11
C THR A 54 -10.87 9.51 11.49
N PHE A 55 -10.87 9.39 10.15
CA PHE A 55 -10.92 8.09 9.49
C PHE A 55 -9.65 7.28 9.72
N ARG A 56 -8.47 7.92 9.80
CA ARG A 56 -7.21 7.24 10.16
C ARG A 56 -7.29 6.61 11.55
N LYS A 57 -7.88 7.33 12.51
CA LYS A 57 -8.11 6.79 13.86
C LYS A 57 -9.07 5.59 13.81
N ASN A 58 -10.20 5.73 13.12
CA ASN A 58 -11.19 4.67 13.00
C ASN A 58 -10.64 3.41 12.31
N LEU A 59 -9.77 3.58 11.31
CA LEU A 59 -9.07 2.48 10.63
C LEU A 59 -8.15 1.74 11.61
N ARG A 60 -7.34 2.47 12.39
CA ARG A 60 -6.44 1.88 13.40
C ARG A 60 -7.17 1.23 14.57
N GLU A 61 -8.39 1.68 14.88
CA GLU A 61 -9.27 1.08 15.89
C GLU A 61 -10.11 -0.09 15.36
N GLY A 62 -9.97 -0.46 14.08
CA GLY A 62 -10.69 -1.59 13.46
C GLY A 62 -12.17 -1.32 13.17
N GLN A 63 -12.63 -0.07 13.28
CA GLN A 63 -14.04 0.28 13.09
C GLN A 63 -14.49 0.21 11.63
N LEU A 64 -13.54 0.13 10.68
CA LEU A 64 -13.81 0.05 9.25
C LEU A 64 -13.64 -1.37 8.69
N ASP A 65 -13.26 -2.35 9.51
CA ASP A 65 -12.87 -3.69 9.07
C ASP A 65 -14.01 -4.46 8.40
N ALA A 66 -15.25 -4.18 8.76
CA ALA A 66 -16.44 -4.81 8.17
C ALA A 66 -16.92 -4.14 6.87
N LYS A 67 -16.21 -3.11 6.37
CA LYS A 67 -16.61 -2.37 5.17
C LYS A 67 -15.88 -2.89 3.93
N GLU A 68 -16.60 -2.92 2.82
CA GLU A 68 -16.04 -3.30 1.52
C GLU A 68 -15.52 -2.05 0.78
N LEU A 69 -14.35 -2.19 0.12
CA LEU A 69 -13.64 -1.11 -0.55
C LEU A 69 -13.06 -1.63 -1.86
N GLU A 70 -13.12 -0.83 -2.92
CA GLU A 70 -12.46 -1.14 -4.19
C GLU A 70 -11.10 -0.44 -4.26
N ILE A 71 -10.03 -1.23 -4.42
CA ILE A 71 -8.66 -0.72 -4.54
C ILE A 71 -7.98 -1.26 -5.79
N TYR A 72 -7.24 -0.39 -6.49
CA TYR A 72 -6.39 -0.80 -7.59
C TYR A 72 -5.06 -1.31 -7.06
N LEU A 73 -4.74 -2.58 -7.29
CA LEU A 73 -3.46 -3.18 -6.98
C LEU A 73 -2.64 -3.36 -8.26
N ALA A 74 -1.33 -3.22 -8.15
CA ALA A 74 -0.45 -3.62 -9.24
C ALA A 74 -0.51 -5.14 -9.37
N ALA A 75 -1.05 -5.64 -10.47
CA ALA A 75 -0.90 -7.05 -10.79
C ALA A 75 0.58 -7.33 -11.07
N ALA A 76 1.15 -8.32 -10.39
CA ALA A 76 2.40 -8.89 -10.88
C ALA A 76 2.12 -9.40 -12.30
N PRO A 77 2.97 -9.09 -13.30
CA PRO A 77 2.85 -9.79 -14.57
C PRO A 77 2.92 -11.27 -14.23
N LEU A 78 1.84 -12.01 -14.54
CA LEU A 78 1.85 -13.46 -14.50
C LEU A 78 3.12 -13.88 -15.24
N GLY A 79 4.10 -14.38 -14.49
CA GLY A 79 5.34 -14.86 -15.05
C GLY A 79 4.94 -15.95 -16.03
N GLY A 80 4.98 -15.63 -17.32
CA GLY A 80 5.01 -16.64 -18.36
C GLY A 80 6.06 -17.63 -17.93
N GLU A 81 5.65 -18.90 -17.89
CA GLU A 81 6.46 -20.05 -17.54
C GLU A 81 7.90 -19.78 -17.98
N SER A 82 8.78 -19.58 -17.00
CA SER A 82 10.21 -19.61 -17.25
C SER A 82 10.53 -21.01 -17.75
N MET A 83 10.41 -21.19 -19.06
CA MET A 83 10.95 -22.29 -19.83
C MET A 83 12.48 -22.10 -19.79
N ALA A 84 13.05 -22.32 -18.61
CA ALA A 84 14.49 -22.42 -18.43
C ALA A 84 14.93 -23.55 -19.35
N ARG A 85 15.73 -23.21 -20.37
CA ARG A 85 16.27 -24.20 -21.29
C ARG A 85 17.05 -25.24 -20.47
N PRO A 86 16.83 -26.55 -20.70
CA PRO A 86 17.50 -27.59 -19.92
C PRO A 86 19.03 -27.47 -20.07
N GLY A 87 19.77 -27.47 -18.96
CA GLY A 87 21.24 -27.58 -18.98
C GLY A 87 22.05 -26.57 -18.15
N MET A 88 21.45 -25.85 -17.20
CA MET A 88 22.20 -25.02 -16.24
C MET A 88 21.75 -25.31 -14.81
N GLU A 89 22.26 -26.40 -14.24
CA GLU A 89 22.30 -26.64 -12.78
C GLU A 89 23.72 -26.49 -12.26
#